data_AF-A0A7V3SBW4-F1
#
_entry.id   AF-A0A7V3SBW4-F1
#
_cell.length_a   1.000
_cell.length_b   1.000
_cell.length_c   1.000
_cell.angle_alpha   90.00
_cell.angle_beta   90.00
_cell.angle_gamma   90.00
#
_symmetry.space_group_name_H-M   'P 1'
#
loop_
_entity.id
_entity.type
_entity.pdbx_description
1 polymer ?
#
loop_
_entity_poly.entity_id
_entity_poly.type
_entity_poly.pdbx_seq_one_letter_code
_entity_poly.pdbx_strand_id
1 'polypeptide(L)'
;MSNFGLVRYHVLSSIRASIAEANGYQEEAEKMRAQGNLRLMIMSDEELRELARMLSFLPSRPAEAVYQELKQVVEEQRKAADEWVTAFGIIPYSARQPNA
;
A
#
# COMPACT_ATOMS: atom_id res chain seq x y z
N MET A 1 -18.27 4.50 -3.01
CA MET A 1 -17.65 3.31 -3.65
C MET A 1 -17.51 2.24 -2.59
N SER A 2 -17.74 0.96 -2.89
CA SER A 2 -17.49 -0.12 -1.93
C SER A 2 -15.98 -0.36 -1.76
N ASN A 3 -15.56 -0.86 -0.59
CA ASN A 3 -14.15 -1.22 -0.32
C ASN A 3 -13.61 -2.18 -1.40
N PHE A 4 -14.43 -3.13 -1.85
CA PHE A 4 -14.11 -4.02 -2.96
C PHE A 4 -13.73 -3.28 -4.25
N GLY A 5 -14.46 -2.22 -4.60
CA GLY A 5 -14.19 -1.43 -5.80
C GLY A 5 -12.85 -0.70 -5.74
N LEU A 6 -12.50 -0.16 -4.56
CA LEU A 6 -11.23 0.52 -4.33
C LEU A 6 -10.04 -0.44 -4.35
N VAL A 7 -10.18 -1.61 -3.69
CA VAL A 7 -9.16 -2.66 -3.69
C VAL A 7 -8.96 -3.23 -5.09
N ARG A 8 -10.04 -3.51 -5.81
CA ARG A 8 -9.96 -3.97 -7.21
C ARG A 8 -9.25 -2.95 -8.09
N TYR A 9 -9.53 -1.66 -7.93
CA TYR A 9 -8.82 -0.61 -8.67
C TYR A 9 -7.32 -0.61 -8.34
N HIS A 10 -6.96 -0.74 -7.07
CA HIS A 10 -5.55 -0.84 -6.67
C HIS A 10 -4.85 -2.03 -7.35
N VAL A 11 -5.45 -3.22 -7.30
CA VAL A 11 -4.89 -4.43 -7.94
C VAL A 11 -4.73 -4.23 -9.46
N LEU A 12 -5.74 -3.69 -10.13
CA LEU A 12 -5.68 -3.42 -11.57
C LEU A 12 -4.59 -2.40 -11.92
N SER A 13 -4.42 -1.35 -11.11
CA SER A 13 -3.36 -0.36 -11.31
C SER A 13 -1.97 -0.97 -11.14
N SER A 14 -1.77 -1.85 -10.15
CA SER A 14 -0.51 -2.58 -9.96
C SER A 14 -0.21 -3.51 -11.15
N ILE A 15 -1.22 -4.23 -11.66
CA ILE A 15 -1.07 -5.07 -12.87
C ILE A 15 -0.68 -4.21 -14.08
N ARG A 16 -1.32 -3.06 -14.27
CA ARG A 16 -1.00 -2.12 -15.35
C ARG A 16 0.43 -1.60 -15.25
N ALA A 17 0.90 -1.29 -14.04
CA ALA A 17 2.27 -0.88 -13.81
C ALA A 17 3.27 -1.97 -14.25
N SER A 18 3.02 -3.23 -13.87
CA SER A 18 3.85 -4.36 -14.31
C SER A 18 3.83 -4.57 -15.83
N ILE A 19 2.67 -4.38 -16.48
CA ILE A 19 2.58 -4.44 -17.95
C ILE A 19 3.36 -3.29 -18.59
N ALA A 20 3.28 -2.07 -18.05
CA ALA A 20 4.03 -0.93 -18.55
C ALA A 20 5.54 -1.17 -18.47
N GLU A 21 6.02 -1.67 -17.33
CA GLU A 21 7.42 -2.04 -17.11
C GLU A 21 7.90 -3.11 -18.10
N ALA A 22 7.12 -4.18 -18.28
CA ALA A 22 7.45 -5.26 -19.21
C ALA A 22 7.52 -4.81 -20.68
N ASN A 23 6.85 -3.71 -21.05
CA ASN A 23 6.86 -3.14 -22.39
C ASN A 23 7.86 -1.98 -22.55
N GLY A 24 8.71 -1.71 -21.56
CA GLY A 24 9.74 -0.67 -21.61
C GLY A 24 9.24 0.75 -21.31
N TYR A 25 8.02 0.90 -20.80
CA TYR A 25 7.46 2.20 -20.38
C TYR A 25 7.83 2.50 -18.93
N GLN A 26 9.13 2.67 -18.66
CA GLN A 26 9.69 2.76 -17.31
C GLN A 26 9.10 3.91 -16.47
N GLU A 27 9.03 5.13 -17.03
CA GLU A 27 8.52 6.32 -16.33
C GLU A 27 7.05 6.14 -15.92
N GLU A 28 6.23 5.62 -16.83
CA GLU A 28 4.81 5.36 -16.59
C GLU A 28 4.64 4.29 -15.49
N ALA A 29 5.43 3.22 -15.53
CA ALA A 29 5.43 2.18 -14.52
C ALA A 29 5.86 2.70 -13.15
N GLU A 30 6.89 3.54 -13.08
CA GLU A 30 7.36 4.19 -11.85
C GLU A 30 6.28 5.08 -11.24
N LYS A 31 5.62 5.90 -12.07
CA LYS A 31 4.51 6.75 -11.62
C LYS A 31 3.35 5.93 -11.07
N MET A 32 2.94 4.86 -11.76
CA MET A 32 1.85 3.99 -11.30
C MET A 32 2.22 3.25 -10.00
N ARG A 33 3.47 2.77 -9.87
CA ARG A 33 3.95 2.13 -8.63
C ARG A 33 3.97 3.12 -7.46
N ALA A 34 4.46 4.34 -7.69
CA ALA A 34 4.46 5.38 -6.65
C ALA A 34 3.03 5.67 -6.16
N GLN A 35 2.08 5.82 -7.08
CA GLN A 35 0.66 5.99 -6.74
C GLN A 35 0.08 4.77 -5.99
N GLY A 36 0.42 3.56 -6.44
CA GLY A 36 0.01 2.31 -5.79
C GLY A 36 0.52 2.20 -4.35
N ASN A 37 1.79 2.53 -4.12
CA ASN A 37 2.42 2.52 -2.80
C ASN A 37 1.79 3.56 -1.86
N LEU A 38 1.58 4.79 -2.34
CA LEU A 38 0.88 5.83 -1.58
C LEU A 38 -0.52 5.37 -1.17
N ARG A 39 -1.25 4.71 -2.09
CA ARG A 39 -2.60 4.20 -1.80
C ARG A 39 -2.60 3.08 -0.78
N LEU A 40 -1.63 2.18 -0.84
CA LEU A 40 -1.48 1.07 0.10
C LEU A 40 -1.30 1.58 1.53
N MET A 41 -0.46 2.60 1.74
CA MET A 41 -0.21 3.18 3.07
C MET A 41 -1.45 3.77 3.75
N ILE A 42 -2.44 4.20 2.97
CA ILE A 42 -3.68 4.81 3.45
C ILE A 42 -4.89 3.86 3.39
N MET A 43 -4.69 2.58 3.08
CA MET A 43 -5.78 1.60 3.11
C MET A 43 -6.33 1.42 4.53
N SER A 44 -7.65 1.31 4.64
CA SER A 44 -8.28 0.91 5.90
C SER A 44 -8.00 -0.56 6.22
N ASP A 45 -8.20 -0.97 7.46
CA ASP A 45 -8.03 -2.37 7.87
C ASP A 45 -8.96 -3.31 7.08
N GLU A 46 -10.18 -2.88 6.75
CA GLU A 46 -11.12 -3.62 5.90
C GLU A 46 -10.60 -3.74 4.46
N GLU A 47 -10.00 -2.68 3.91
CA GLU A 47 -9.40 -2.72 2.57
C GLU A 47 -8.19 -3.64 2.54
N LEU A 48 -7.35 -3.63 3.57
CA LEU A 48 -6.21 -4.55 3.69
C LEU A 48 -6.67 -6.01 3.82
N ARG A 49 -7.74 -6.29 4.57
CA ARG A 49 -8.32 -7.64 4.65
C ARG A 49 -8.90 -8.09 3.31
N GLU A 50 -9.55 -7.20 2.58
CA GLU A 50 -10.08 -7.50 1.26
C GLU A 50 -8.96 -7.72 0.23
N LEU A 51 -7.91 -6.90 0.26
CA LEU A 51 -6.71 -7.10 -0.55
C LEU A 51 -6.04 -8.44 -0.23
N ALA A 52 -5.92 -8.78 1.05
CA ALA A 52 -5.37 -10.05 1.49
C ALA A 52 -6.15 -11.26 0.97
N ARG A 53 -7.48 -11.18 0.94
CA ARG A 53 -8.33 -12.22 0.33
C ARG A 53 -8.03 -12.38 -1.15
N MET A 54 -7.95 -11.28 -1.90
CA MET A 54 -7.64 -11.31 -3.34
C MET A 54 -6.26 -11.87 -3.66
N LEU A 55 -5.28 -11.70 -2.76
CA LEU A 55 -3.90 -12.15 -2.93
C LEU A 55 -3.59 -13.52 -2.29
N SER A 56 -4.57 -14.13 -1.62
CA SER A 56 -4.41 -15.41 -0.94
C SER A 56 -4.48 -16.60 -1.90
N PHE A 57 -3.77 -17.67 -1.57
CA PHE A 57 -3.80 -18.94 -2.31
C PHE A 57 -3.71 -20.11 -1.34
N LEU A 58 -4.82 -20.85 -1.16
CA LEU A 58 -4.86 -21.96 -0.21
C LEU A 58 -4.24 -23.24 -0.77
N PRO A 59 -3.62 -24.08 0.08
CA PRO A 59 -3.37 -23.86 1.51
C PRO A 59 -2.11 -23.05 1.81
N SER A 60 -1.25 -22.83 0.81
CA SER A 60 0.12 -22.33 0.99
C SER A 60 0.22 -20.90 1.53
N ARG A 61 -0.77 -20.06 1.25
CA ARG A 61 -0.79 -18.64 1.63
C ARG A 61 -2.20 -18.19 2.03
N PRO A 62 -2.63 -18.50 3.27
CA PRO A 62 -3.95 -18.12 3.78
C PRO A 62 -4.13 -16.60 3.86
N ALA A 63 -5.37 -16.12 3.72
CA ALA A 63 -5.66 -14.68 3.72
C ALA A 63 -5.19 -13.96 5.00
N GLU A 64 -5.26 -14.60 6.16
CA GLU A 64 -4.78 -13.97 7.40
C GLU A 64 -3.26 -13.77 7.39
N ALA A 65 -2.49 -14.72 6.84
CA ALA A 65 -1.04 -14.56 6.70
C ALA A 65 -0.71 -13.39 5.77
N VAL A 66 -1.40 -13.28 4.62
CA VAL A 66 -1.24 -12.16 3.69
C VAL A 66 -1.60 -10.83 4.35
N TYR A 67 -2.68 -10.79 5.14
CA TYR A 67 -3.08 -9.58 5.85
C TYR A 67 -2.02 -9.11 6.85
N GLN A 68 -1.41 -10.03 7.61
CA GLN A 68 -0.33 -9.69 8.54
C GLN A 68 0.91 -9.17 7.79
N GLU A 69 1.28 -9.80 6.66
CA GLU A 69 2.36 -9.32 5.79
C GLU A 69 2.07 -7.88 5.30
N LEU A 70 0.85 -7.62 4.81
CA LEU A 70 0.44 -6.31 4.33
C LEU A 70 0.48 -5.25 5.44
N LYS A 71 0.01 -5.58 6.65
CA LYS A 71 0.10 -4.66 7.80
C LYS A 71 1.54 -4.33 8.15
N GLN A 72 2.40 -5.35 8.19
CA GLN A 72 3.81 -5.15 8.48
C GLN A 72 4.45 -4.20 7.46
N VAL A 73 4.22 -4.42 6.17
CA VAL A 73 4.72 -3.54 5.11
C VAL A 73 4.22 -2.11 5.29
N VAL A 74 2.93 -1.91 5.58
CA VAL A 74 2.37 -0.56 5.80
C VAL A 74 3.02 0.14 6.99
N GLU A 75 3.24 -0.56 8.11
CA GLU A 75 3.87 0.00 9.30
C GLU A 75 5.35 0.34 9.08
N GLU A 76 6.09 -0.52 8.37
CA GLU A 76 7.49 -0.25 7.99
C GLU A 76 7.59 1.00 7.10
N GLN A 77 6.68 1.15 6.14
CA GLN A 77 6.64 2.33 5.25
C GLN A 77 6.25 3.60 6.02
N ARG A 78 5.31 3.52 6.97
CA ARG A 78 4.95 4.65 7.84
C ARG A 78 6.14 5.11 8.67
N LYS A 79 6.86 4.17 9.27
CA LYS A 79 8.08 4.46 10.04
C LYS A 79 9.14 5.15 9.19
N ALA A 80 9.42 4.61 7.99
CA ALA A 80 10.37 5.21 7.06
C ALA A 80 9.94 6.63 6.64
N ALA A 81 8.64 6.86 6.41
CA ALA A 81 8.11 8.18 6.10
C ALA A 81 8.33 9.18 7.25
N ASP A 82 8.06 8.77 8.48
CA ASP A 82 8.29 9.62 9.67
C ASP A 82 9.78 9.95 9.86
N GLU A 83 10.68 9.01 9.61
CA GLU A 83 12.13 9.22 9.63
C GLU A 83 12.56 10.26 8.58
N TRP A 84 12.04 10.15 7.34
CA TRP A 84 12.37 11.10 6.28
C TRP A 84 11.82 12.50 6.54
N VAL A 85 10.56 12.59 6.96
CA VAL A 85 9.91 13.88 7.30
C VAL A 85 10.70 14.59 8.41
N THR A 86 11.16 13.83 9.42
CA THR A 86 12.04 14.34 10.47
C THR A 86 13.39 14.82 9.91
N ALA A 87 14.02 14.04 9.01
CA ALA A 87 15.29 14.41 8.38
C ALA A 87 15.20 15.70 7.55
N PHE A 88 14.03 16.00 6.97
CA PHE A 88 13.76 17.26 6.27
C PHE A 88 13.35 18.42 7.21
N GLY A 89 13.45 18.24 8.53
CA GLY A 89 13.12 19.28 9.52
C GLY A 89 11.61 19.53 9.69
N ILE A 90 10.77 18.62 9.19
CA ILE A 90 9.32 18.70 9.33
C ILE A 90 8.91 17.87 10.54
N ILE A 91 8.01 18.41 11.38
CA ILE A 91 7.45 17.65 12.50
C ILE A 91 6.53 16.56 11.94
N PRO A 92 6.83 15.26 12.15
CA PRO A 92 6.03 14.16 11.65
C PRO A 92 4.62 14.19 12.25
N TYR A 93 3.63 13.71 11.49
CA TYR A 93 2.23 13.73 11.93
C TYR A 93 2.01 12.85 13.16
N SER A 94 2.76 11.77 13.32
CA SER A 94 2.73 10.91 14.51
C SER A 94 3.15 11.62 15.79
N ALA A 95 3.99 12.66 15.70
CA ALA A 95 4.41 13.48 16.84
C ALA A 95 3.44 14.63 17.16
N ARG A 96 2.49 14.92 16.27
CA ARG A 96 1.42 15.88 16.54
C ARG A 96 0.33 15.15 17.33
N GLN A 97 0.42 15.18 18.66
CA GLN A 97 -0.67 14.68 19.50
C GLN A 97 -1.99 15.31 19.04
N PRO A 98 -3.07 14.53 18.80
CA PRO A 98 -4.38 15.11 18.76
C PRO A 98 -4.61 15.71 20.15
N ASN A 99 -4.96 17.00 20.21
CA ASN A 99 -5.27 17.66 21.47
C ASN A 99 -6.15 16.76 22.35
N ALA A 100 -5.75 16.65 23.62
CA ALA A 100 -6.52 16.04 24.70
C ALA A 100 -7.95 16.60 24.79
#